data_AF-A0AAD4Z0L9-F1
#
_entry.id   AF-A0AAD4Z0L9-F1
#
_cell.length_a   1.000
_cell.length_b   1.000
_cell.length_c   1.000
_cell.angle_alpha   90.00
_cell.angle_beta   90.00
_cell.angle_gamma   90.00
#
_symmetry.space_group_name_H-M   'P 1'
#
loop_
_entity.id
_entity.type
_entity.pdbx_description
1 polymer ?
#
loop_
_entity_poly.entity_id
_entity_poly.type
_entity_poly.pdbx_seq_one_letter_code
_entity_poly.pdbx_strand_id
1 'polypeptide(L)'
;MELVLQGYDLFSHFDGSSVSPPKFAIVDEEGATSELTATYKDWIRTDKALLSLLIASLSDEALEYVIGSQTAREAWLHLCDRYASVSRARINHMKTELQTAQKGGDSIKRFLLRLKHIRDQLRAAAVLISDDDFVIAALNGLPPEYAIIKTVLIARDSPIILKYFRAQLLAAEQTAETRIIHHSGLYAANSSPSAPPSSVASG
;
A
#
# COMPACT_ATOMS: atom_id res chain seq x y z
N MET A 1 23.37 -2.20 -5.39
CA MET A 1 23.77 -3.30 -6.30
C MET A 1 23.56 -2.90 -7.75
N GLU A 2 22.38 -2.38 -8.12
CA GLU A 2 22.05 -1.95 -9.49
C GLU A 2 23.06 -0.96 -10.12
N LEU A 3 23.46 0.09 -9.39
CA LEU A 3 24.45 1.06 -9.87
C LEU A 3 25.85 0.47 -10.10
N VAL A 4 26.22 -0.57 -9.34
CA VAL A 4 27.50 -1.26 -9.52
C VAL A 4 27.43 -2.14 -10.77
N LEU A 5 26.33 -2.85 -10.97
CA LEU A 5 26.13 -3.72 -12.14
C LEU A 5 26.02 -2.94 -13.45
N GLN A 6 25.37 -1.76 -13.43
CA GLN A 6 25.36 -0.83 -14.56
C GLN A 6 26.75 -0.27 -14.86
N GLY A 7 27.55 0.04 -13.84
CA GLY A 7 28.91 0.54 -14.01
C GLY A 7 29.90 -0.43 -14.66
N TYR A 8 29.63 -1.74 -14.59
CA TYR A 8 30.45 -2.80 -15.19
C TYR A 8 29.84 -3.44 -16.45
N ASP A 9 28.71 -2.90 -16.96
CA ASP A 9 27.96 -3.46 -18.10
C ASP A 9 27.47 -4.92 -17.91
N LEU A 10 27.41 -5.36 -16.65
CA LEU A 10 27.02 -6.71 -16.25
C LEU A 10 25.50 -6.88 -16.17
N PHE A 11 24.75 -5.78 -16.22
CA PHE A 11 23.28 -5.81 -16.23
C PHE A 11 22.71 -6.49 -17.48
N SER A 12 23.50 -6.57 -18.56
CA SER A 12 23.19 -7.29 -19.78
C SER A 12 22.87 -8.79 -19.56
N HIS A 13 23.36 -9.40 -18.49
CA HIS A 13 23.01 -10.78 -18.11
C HIS A 13 21.64 -10.87 -17.41
N PHE A 14 21.15 -9.78 -16.82
CA PHE A 14 19.87 -9.74 -16.09
C PHE A 14 18.70 -9.29 -16.96
N ASP A 15 18.90 -8.33 -17.87
CA ASP A 15 17.88 -7.87 -18.83
C ASP A 15 17.65 -8.84 -19.99
N GLY A 16 18.60 -9.77 -20.23
CA GLY A 16 18.57 -10.73 -21.33
C GLY A 16 19.20 -10.24 -22.62
N SER A 17 19.88 -9.09 -22.61
CA SER A 17 20.64 -8.56 -23.75
C SER A 17 21.88 -9.44 -24.05
N SER A 18 22.45 -10.10 -23.03
CA SER A 18 23.52 -11.09 -23.16
C SER A 18 22.94 -12.49 -23.37
N VAL A 19 22.74 -12.86 -24.63
CA VAL A 19 22.20 -14.19 -25.01
C VAL A 19 23.28 -15.26 -24.86
N SER A 20 22.93 -16.40 -24.25
CA SER A 20 23.84 -17.56 -24.14
C SER A 20 24.38 -17.95 -25.53
N PRO A 21 25.70 -17.94 -25.73
CA PRO A 21 26.31 -18.43 -26.96
C PRO A 21 26.04 -19.94 -27.18
N PRO A 22 26.16 -20.45 -28.41
CA PRO A 22 26.09 -21.89 -28.67
C PRO A 22 27.11 -22.66 -27.82
N LYS A 23 26.65 -23.74 -27.17
CA LYS A 23 27.50 -24.55 -26.28
C LYS A 23 28.57 -25.33 -27.02
N PHE A 24 28.30 -25.67 -28.27
CA PHE A 24 29.17 -26.46 -29.14
C PHE A 24 29.34 -25.73 -30.47
N ALA A 25 30.56 -25.72 -31.00
CA ALA A 25 30.80 -25.32 -32.38
C ALA A 25 30.38 -26.47 -33.31
N ILE A 26 29.67 -26.16 -34.40
CA ILE A 26 29.49 -27.12 -35.50
C ILE A 26 30.79 -27.04 -36.32
N VAL A 27 31.56 -28.12 -36.33
CA VAL A 27 32.74 -28.26 -37.20
C VAL A 27 32.37 -29.33 -38.22
N ASP A 28 32.26 -28.92 -39.50
CA ASP A 28 32.07 -29.85 -40.60
C ASP A 28 33.36 -30.68 -40.82
N GLU A 29 33.13 -31.99 -40.84
CA GLU A 29 33.92 -33.15 -41.31
C GLU A 29 35.42 -33.27 -40.92
N GLU A 30 35.79 -34.49 -40.53
CA GLU A 30 37.11 -34.97 -40.07
C GLU A 30 37.62 -34.53 -38.68
N GLY A 31 37.15 -35.21 -37.65
CA GLY A 31 37.93 -35.42 -36.42
C GLY A 31 37.36 -34.73 -35.18
N ALA A 32 36.50 -35.46 -34.48
CA ALA A 32 35.81 -35.02 -33.27
C ALA A 32 36.75 -34.41 -32.21
N THR A 33 36.55 -33.12 -31.91
CA THR A 33 36.72 -32.60 -30.55
C THR A 33 35.52 -31.73 -30.22
N SER A 34 34.66 -32.22 -29.32
CA SER A 34 33.53 -31.47 -28.76
C SER A 34 34.07 -30.39 -27.82
N GLU A 35 34.64 -29.33 -28.38
CA GLU A 35 35.15 -28.21 -27.59
C GLU A 35 34.03 -27.20 -27.35
N LEU A 36 33.74 -26.97 -26.07
CA LEU A 36 32.93 -25.84 -25.63
C LEU A 36 33.57 -24.55 -26.16
N THR A 37 32.81 -23.73 -26.89
CA THR A 37 33.32 -22.45 -27.40
C THR A 37 33.83 -21.59 -26.23
N ALA A 38 35.02 -21.00 -26.37
CA ALA A 38 35.63 -20.18 -25.32
C ALA A 38 34.69 -19.06 -24.83
N THR A 39 33.90 -18.50 -25.74
CA THR A 39 32.87 -17.48 -25.45
C THR A 39 31.75 -18.00 -24.54
N TYR A 40 31.32 -19.26 -24.69
CA TYR A 40 30.32 -19.86 -23.79
C TYR A 40 30.90 -20.10 -22.39
N LYS A 41 32.19 -20.51 -22.29
CA LYS A 41 32.89 -20.68 -21.01
C LYS A 41 33.01 -19.37 -20.24
N ASP A 42 33.29 -18.26 -20.93
CA ASP A 42 33.39 -16.95 -20.29
C ASP A 42 32.00 -16.42 -19.90
N TRP A 43 30.99 -16.59 -20.77
CA TRP A 43 29.61 -16.22 -20.47
C TRP A 43 29.08 -16.96 -19.24
N ILE A 44 29.26 -18.29 -19.15
CA ILE A 44 28.78 -19.08 -18.02
C ILE A 44 29.55 -18.75 -16.73
N ARG A 45 30.85 -18.42 -16.81
CA ARG A 45 31.61 -17.99 -15.63
C ARG A 45 31.03 -16.69 -15.06
N THR A 46 30.73 -15.73 -15.92
CA THR A 46 30.13 -14.45 -15.53
C THR A 46 28.72 -14.65 -14.98
N ASP A 47 27.87 -15.42 -15.66
CA ASP A 47 26.50 -15.73 -15.19
C ASP A 47 26.50 -16.40 -13.81
N LYS A 48 27.38 -17.39 -13.58
CA LYS A 48 27.48 -18.05 -12.26
C LYS A 48 28.02 -17.16 -11.17
N ALA A 49 28.98 -16.27 -11.48
CA ALA A 49 29.47 -15.28 -10.52
C ALA A 49 28.35 -14.30 -10.13
N LEU A 50 27.56 -13.84 -11.10
CA LEU A 50 26.41 -12.96 -10.86
C LEU A 50 25.31 -13.66 -10.06
N LEU A 51 24.98 -14.91 -10.38
CA LEU A 51 24.02 -15.71 -9.62
C LEU A 51 24.47 -15.91 -8.17
N SER A 52 25.75 -16.26 -7.95
CA SER A 52 26.30 -16.41 -6.60
C SER A 52 26.28 -15.10 -5.82
N LEU A 53 26.61 -13.98 -6.48
CA LEU A 53 26.57 -12.66 -5.87
C LEU A 53 25.14 -12.25 -5.51
N LEU A 54 24.18 -12.51 -6.40
CA LEU A 54 22.77 -12.29 -6.16
C LEU A 54 22.34 -13.07 -4.92
N ILE A 55 22.53 -14.39 -4.91
CA ILE A 55 22.20 -15.28 -3.78
C ILE A 55 22.82 -14.79 -2.47
N ALA A 56 24.10 -14.39 -2.47
CA ALA A 56 24.80 -13.92 -1.28
C ALA A 56 24.25 -12.59 -0.72
N SER A 57 23.51 -11.81 -1.53
CA SER A 57 22.92 -10.53 -1.13
C SER A 57 21.47 -10.64 -0.64
N LEU A 58 20.84 -11.81 -0.82
CA LEU A 58 19.45 -12.05 -0.45
C LEU A 58 19.33 -12.39 1.03
N SER A 59 18.18 -12.05 1.62
CA SER A 59 17.76 -12.60 2.91
C SER A 59 17.31 -14.05 2.74
N ASP A 60 17.27 -14.82 3.84
CA ASP A 60 16.79 -16.21 3.83
C ASP A 60 15.40 -16.34 3.20
N GLU A 61 14.49 -15.41 3.49
CA GLU A 61 13.14 -15.38 2.89
C GLU A 61 13.19 -15.18 1.37
N ALA A 62 14.09 -14.32 0.88
CA ALA A 62 14.21 -14.04 -0.54
C ALA A 62 14.90 -15.18 -1.31
N LEU A 63 15.75 -15.94 -0.61
CA LEU A 63 16.49 -17.07 -1.16
C LEU A 63 15.56 -18.18 -1.66
N GLU A 64 14.48 -18.46 -0.94
CA GLU A 64 13.50 -19.50 -1.29
C GLU A 64 12.95 -19.36 -2.71
N TYR A 65 12.83 -18.13 -3.22
CA TYR A 65 12.28 -17.86 -4.56
C TYR A 65 13.28 -18.09 -5.69
N VAL A 66 14.57 -18.15 -5.39
CA VAL A 66 15.64 -18.34 -6.39
C VAL A 66 16.26 -19.73 -6.35
N ILE A 67 15.90 -20.58 -5.38
CA ILE A 67 16.35 -21.98 -5.29
C ILE A 67 16.00 -22.71 -6.61
N GLY A 68 17.01 -23.37 -7.19
CA GLY A 68 16.87 -24.12 -8.44
C GLY A 68 17.05 -23.29 -9.71
N SER A 69 17.19 -21.96 -9.61
CA SER A 69 17.49 -21.10 -10.76
C SER A 69 18.84 -21.47 -11.36
N GLN A 70 18.88 -21.71 -12.67
CA GLN A 70 20.09 -22.13 -13.37
C GLN A 70 20.91 -20.95 -13.87
N THR A 71 20.30 -19.77 -14.02
CA THR A 71 20.97 -18.56 -14.52
C THR A 71 20.70 -17.37 -13.61
N ALA A 72 21.58 -16.36 -13.65
CA ALA A 72 21.38 -15.11 -12.92
C ALA A 72 20.08 -14.42 -13.36
N ARG A 73 19.77 -14.50 -14.66
CA ARG A 73 18.53 -13.97 -15.25
C ARG A 73 17.27 -14.61 -14.67
N GLU A 74 17.24 -15.94 -14.60
CA GLU A 74 16.08 -16.68 -14.07
C GLU A 74 15.81 -16.30 -12.61
N ALA A 75 16.86 -16.30 -11.78
CA ALA A 75 16.76 -15.88 -10.39
C ALA A 75 16.25 -14.43 -10.26
N TRP A 76 16.79 -13.51 -11.07
CA TRP A 76 16.36 -12.12 -11.08
C TRP A 76 14.90 -11.96 -11.50
N LEU A 77 14.45 -12.66 -12.54
CA LEU A 77 13.04 -12.63 -12.96
C LEU A 77 12.09 -13.16 -11.89
N HIS A 78 12.46 -14.22 -11.19
CA HIS A 78 11.66 -14.76 -10.09
C HIS A 78 11.53 -13.75 -8.94
N LEU A 79 12.62 -13.08 -8.56
CA LEU A 79 12.59 -12.01 -7.56
C LEU A 79 11.73 -10.84 -8.05
N CYS A 80 11.92 -10.38 -9.29
CA CYS A 80 11.11 -9.31 -9.86
C CYS A 80 9.63 -9.65 -9.84
N ASP A 81 9.22 -10.84 -10.28
CA ASP A 81 7.82 -11.25 -10.28
C ASP A 81 7.27 -11.32 -8.84
N ARG A 82 8.00 -11.96 -7.92
CA ARG A 82 7.58 -12.08 -6.52
C ARG A 82 7.41 -10.72 -5.86
N TYR A 83 8.42 -9.87 -5.91
CA TYR A 83 8.39 -8.55 -5.26
C TYR A 83 7.45 -7.58 -5.98
N ALA A 84 7.27 -7.69 -7.30
CA ALA A 84 6.23 -6.96 -8.01
C ALA A 84 4.83 -7.42 -7.59
N SER A 85 4.61 -8.73 -7.43
CA SER A 85 3.33 -9.28 -6.94
C SER A 85 3.03 -8.81 -5.51
N VAL A 86 4.00 -8.90 -4.59
CA VAL A 86 3.88 -8.38 -3.23
C VAL A 86 3.61 -6.87 -3.22
N SER A 87 4.31 -6.11 -4.07
CA SER A 87 4.07 -4.67 -4.24
C SER A 87 2.65 -4.38 -4.70
N ARG A 88 2.14 -5.09 -5.71
CA ARG A 88 0.75 -4.95 -6.19
C ARG A 88 -0.27 -5.32 -5.11
N ALA A 89 -0.07 -6.43 -4.41
CA ALA A 89 -0.94 -6.84 -3.32
C ALA A 89 -0.96 -5.79 -2.19
N ARG A 90 0.20 -5.25 -1.83
CA ARG A 90 0.34 -4.16 -0.85
C ARG A 90 -0.35 -2.88 -1.32
N ILE A 91 -0.18 -2.49 -2.59
CA ILE A 91 -0.88 -1.35 -3.19
C ILE A 91 -2.39 -1.54 -3.09
N ASN A 92 -2.90 -2.72 -3.45
CA ASN A 92 -4.33 -3.02 -3.37
C ASN A 92 -4.82 -3.01 -1.92
N HIS A 93 -4.04 -3.55 -0.98
CA HIS A 93 -4.36 -3.50 0.43
C HIS A 93 -4.49 -2.06 0.93
N MET A 94 -3.52 -1.18 0.62
CA MET A 94 -3.58 0.24 0.98
C MET A 94 -4.77 0.96 0.33
N LYS A 95 -5.12 0.63 -0.92
CA LYS A 95 -6.32 1.18 -1.59
C LYS A 95 -7.59 0.76 -0.86
N THR A 96 -7.72 -0.52 -0.51
CA THR A 96 -8.85 -1.03 0.25
C THR A 96 -8.91 -0.35 1.62
N GLU A 97 -7.78 -0.29 2.34
CA GLU A 97 -7.69 0.36 3.64
C GLU A 97 -8.15 1.81 3.58
N LEU A 98 -7.74 2.57 2.55
CA LEU A 98 -8.20 3.94 2.35
C LEU A 98 -9.72 4.04 2.19
N GLN A 99 -10.32 3.15 1.39
CA GLN A 99 -11.77 3.18 1.09
C GLN A 99 -12.63 2.67 2.25
N THR A 100 -12.10 1.77 3.07
CA THR A 100 -12.82 1.19 4.22
C THR A 100 -12.43 1.83 5.55
N ALA A 101 -11.54 2.83 5.56
CA ALA A 101 -11.09 3.50 6.77
C ALA A 101 -12.27 4.16 7.48
N GLN A 102 -12.49 3.82 8.75
CA GLN A 102 -13.49 4.47 9.59
C GLN A 102 -12.85 5.42 10.60
N LYS A 103 -13.54 6.50 10.94
CA LYS A 103 -13.19 7.38 12.07
C LYS A 103 -13.23 6.59 13.38
N GLY A 104 -14.29 5.80 13.59
CA GLY A 104 -14.51 5.10 14.85
C GLY A 104 -14.51 6.08 16.03
N GLY A 105 -13.84 5.69 17.12
CA GLY A 105 -13.63 6.54 18.31
C GLY A 105 -12.52 7.58 18.18
N ASP A 106 -11.80 7.65 17.04
CA ASP A 106 -10.77 8.68 16.84
C ASP A 106 -11.39 10.07 16.66
N SER A 107 -10.61 11.11 16.96
CA SER A 107 -10.92 12.46 16.50
C SER A 107 -10.72 12.61 14.99
N ILE A 108 -11.43 13.55 14.36
CA ILE A 108 -11.31 13.91 12.94
C ILE A 108 -9.86 14.20 12.58
N LYS A 109 -9.10 14.87 13.46
CA LYS A 109 -7.69 15.15 13.25
C LYS A 109 -6.85 13.88 13.09
N ARG A 110 -7.04 12.89 13.97
CA ARG A 110 -6.30 11.62 13.92
C ARG A 110 -6.73 10.78 12.72
N PHE A 111 -8.03 10.69 12.47
CA PHE A 111 -8.60 9.99 11.33
C PHE A 111 -8.05 10.51 9.99
N LEU A 112 -8.10 11.83 9.74
CA LEU A 112 -7.57 12.43 8.52
C LEU A 112 -6.05 12.25 8.38
N LEU A 113 -5.32 12.18 9.50
CA LEU A 113 -3.88 11.92 9.46
C LEU A 113 -3.57 10.49 9.02
N ARG A 114 -4.36 9.49 9.46
CA ARG A 114 -4.24 8.10 9.01
C ARG A 114 -4.49 7.98 7.51
N LEU A 115 -5.59 8.54 7.02
CA LEU A 115 -5.91 8.58 5.59
C LEU A 115 -4.79 9.24 4.78
N LYS A 116 -4.25 10.37 5.27
CA LYS A 116 -3.13 11.05 4.61
C LYS A 116 -1.90 10.14 4.54
N HIS A 117 -1.58 9.43 5.62
CA HIS A 117 -0.44 8.52 5.64
C HIS A 117 -0.57 7.42 4.57
N ILE A 118 -1.75 6.81 4.43
CA ILE A 118 -2.03 5.81 3.40
C ILE A 118 -1.86 6.43 1.99
N ARG A 119 -2.39 7.64 1.78
CA ARG A 119 -2.23 8.37 0.52
C ARG A 119 -0.76 8.65 0.18
N ASP A 120 0.03 9.06 1.17
CA ASP A 120 1.46 9.35 0.99
C ASP A 120 2.25 8.07 0.67
N GLN A 121 1.91 6.93 1.30
CA GLN A 121 2.50 5.62 0.97
C GLN A 121 2.14 5.17 -0.46
N LEU A 122 0.88 5.35 -0.88
CA LEU A 122 0.45 5.06 -2.25
C LEU A 122 1.19 5.95 -3.26
N ARG A 123 1.37 7.23 -2.94
CA ARG A 123 2.16 8.15 -3.76
C ARG A 123 3.62 7.71 -3.89
N ALA A 124 4.23 7.21 -2.80
CA ALA A 124 5.59 6.65 -2.83
C ALA A 124 5.69 5.40 -3.73
N ALA A 125 4.60 4.64 -3.86
CA ALA A 125 4.46 3.52 -4.80
C ALA A 125 4.03 3.95 -6.22
N ALA A 126 4.16 5.23 -6.56
CA ALA A 126 3.75 5.83 -7.84
C ALA A 126 2.25 5.72 -8.16
N VAL A 127 1.39 5.51 -7.15
CA VAL A 127 -0.06 5.52 -7.27
C VAL A 127 -0.61 6.86 -6.82
N LEU A 128 -1.14 7.64 -7.75
CA LEU A 128 -1.75 8.94 -7.46
C LEU A 128 -3.22 8.76 -7.06
N ILE A 129 -3.62 9.41 -5.97
CA ILE A 129 -5.01 9.54 -5.54
C ILE A 129 -5.39 11.00 -5.71
N SER A 130 -6.50 11.26 -6.40
CA SER A 130 -7.02 12.61 -6.58
C SER A 130 -7.49 13.21 -5.25
N ASP A 131 -7.59 14.53 -5.18
CA ASP A 131 -8.13 15.17 -3.98
C ASP A 131 -9.60 14.81 -3.77
N ASP A 132 -10.37 14.61 -4.84
CA ASP A 132 -11.78 14.22 -4.80
C ASP A 132 -11.96 12.79 -4.27
N ASP A 133 -11.18 11.83 -4.76
CA ASP A 133 -11.20 10.44 -4.26
C ASP A 133 -10.82 10.37 -2.78
N PHE A 134 -9.86 11.21 -2.36
CA PHE A 134 -9.46 11.32 -0.96
C PHE A 134 -10.58 11.87 -0.09
N VAL A 135 -11.30 12.90 -0.57
CA VAL A 135 -12.46 13.49 0.12
C VAL A 135 -13.58 12.47 0.23
N ILE A 136 -13.90 11.74 -0.84
CA ILE A 136 -14.94 10.70 -0.84
C ILE A 136 -14.59 9.59 0.15
N ALA A 137 -13.35 9.09 0.14
CA ALA A 137 -12.89 8.08 1.09
C ALA A 137 -13.02 8.57 2.54
N ALA A 138 -12.59 9.81 2.81
CA ALA A 138 -12.72 10.40 4.14
C ALA A 138 -14.18 10.53 4.59
N LEU A 139 -15.09 10.96 3.71
CA LEU A 139 -16.52 11.09 3.99
C LEU A 139 -17.23 9.75 4.19
N ASN A 140 -16.77 8.69 3.53
CA ASN A 140 -17.31 7.34 3.71
C ASN A 140 -16.96 6.73 5.06
N GLY A 141 -15.84 7.13 5.66
CA GLY A 141 -15.42 6.71 6.99
C GLY A 141 -16.08 7.44 8.17
N LEU A 142 -16.92 8.45 7.91
CA LEU A 142 -17.54 9.23 8.98
C LEU A 142 -18.79 8.55 9.57
N PRO A 143 -19.00 8.63 10.89
CA PRO A 143 -20.19 8.08 11.53
C PRO A 143 -21.46 8.88 11.18
N PRO A 144 -22.66 8.30 11.45
CA PRO A 144 -23.95 8.90 11.06
C PRO A 144 -24.20 10.33 11.59
N GLU A 145 -23.58 10.70 12.71
CA GLU A 145 -23.65 12.05 13.28
C GLU A 145 -23.12 13.15 12.34
N TYR A 146 -22.31 12.79 11.34
CA TYR A 146 -21.79 13.68 10.29
C TYR A 146 -22.64 13.65 8.99
N ALA A 147 -23.81 13.01 8.97
CA ALA A 147 -24.61 12.84 7.75
C ALA A 147 -24.95 14.18 7.04
N ILE A 148 -25.21 15.24 7.80
CA ILE A 148 -25.52 16.57 7.25
C ILE A 148 -24.31 17.12 6.48
N ILE A 149 -23.14 17.17 7.12
CA ILE A 149 -21.92 17.70 6.47
C ILE A 149 -21.51 16.82 5.29
N LYS A 150 -21.67 15.49 5.40
CA LYS A 150 -21.43 14.56 4.29
C LYS A 150 -22.31 14.90 3.08
N THR A 151 -23.60 15.11 3.29
CA THR A 151 -24.54 15.44 2.21
C THR A 151 -24.20 16.78 1.55
N VAL A 152 -23.91 17.81 2.35
CA VAL A 152 -23.52 19.15 1.85
C VAL A 152 -22.25 19.09 1.02
N LEU A 153 -21.27 18.28 1.43
CA LEU A 153 -19.99 18.17 0.72
C LEU A 153 -20.08 17.34 -0.56
N ILE A 154 -20.92 16.30 -0.57
CA ILE A 154 -21.16 15.49 -1.77
C ILE A 154 -21.98 16.26 -2.82
N ALA A 155 -22.96 17.06 -2.40
CA ALA A 155 -23.83 17.81 -3.30
C ALA A 155 -23.16 19.05 -3.93
N ARG A 156 -21.87 19.27 -3.69
CA ARG A 156 -21.16 20.47 -4.12
C ARG A 156 -20.59 20.29 -5.54
N ASP A 157 -20.93 21.20 -6.44
CA ASP A 157 -20.43 21.16 -7.85
C ASP A 157 -18.98 21.64 -8.02
N SER A 158 -18.41 22.32 -7.01
CA SER A 158 -17.05 22.86 -7.07
C SER A 158 -16.05 21.94 -6.36
N PRO A 159 -14.85 21.70 -6.92
CA PRO A 159 -13.82 20.90 -6.28
C PRO A 159 -13.42 21.50 -4.93
N ILE A 160 -13.34 20.66 -3.89
CA ILE A 160 -13.08 21.11 -2.52
C ILE A 160 -11.57 21.14 -2.29
N ILE A 161 -11.04 22.31 -1.95
CA ILE A 161 -9.66 22.44 -1.49
C ILE A 161 -9.54 21.75 -0.11
N LEU A 162 -8.60 20.81 0.01
CA LEU A 162 -8.40 19.98 1.22
C LEU A 162 -8.28 20.78 2.53
N LYS A 163 -7.73 22.00 2.47
CA LYS A 163 -7.64 22.89 3.63
C LYS A 163 -9.04 23.26 4.17
N TYR A 164 -9.97 23.62 3.30
CA TYR A 164 -11.34 23.96 3.69
C TYR A 164 -12.13 22.72 4.10
N PHE A 165 -11.94 21.59 3.41
CA PHE A 165 -12.51 20.30 3.81
C PHE A 165 -12.18 19.96 5.27
N ARG A 166 -10.89 20.03 5.63
CA ARG A 166 -10.43 19.75 6.98
C ARG A 166 -11.05 20.70 8.01
N ALA A 167 -11.12 21.99 7.71
CA ALA A 167 -11.71 22.97 8.61
C ALA A 167 -13.22 22.70 8.86
N GLN A 168 -13.95 22.34 7.82
CA GLN A 168 -15.37 22.01 7.90
C GLN A 168 -15.64 20.75 8.73
N LEU A 169 -14.82 19.70 8.59
CA LEU A 169 -14.95 18.50 9.41
C LEU A 169 -14.63 18.76 10.89
N LEU A 170 -13.65 19.61 11.20
CA LEU A 170 -13.34 19.99 12.58
C LEU A 170 -14.48 20.81 13.22
N ALA A 171 -15.11 21.72 12.47
CA ALA A 171 -16.28 22.44 12.95
C ALA A 171 -17.49 21.51 13.18
N ALA A 172 -17.66 20.50 12.31
CA ALA A 172 -18.69 19.48 12.46
C ALA A 172 -18.46 18.61 13.72
N GLU A 173 -17.21 18.28 14.05
CA GLU A 173 -16.84 17.54 15.27
C GLU A 173 -17.30 18.30 16.53
N GLN A 174 -16.99 19.59 16.64
CA GLN A 174 -17.42 20.42 17.77
C GLN A 174 -18.95 20.46 17.92
N THR A 175 -19.65 20.49 16.79
CA THR A 175 -21.13 20.51 16.77
C THR A 175 -21.71 19.16 17.18
N ALA A 176 -21.10 18.05 16.75
CA ALA A 176 -21.51 16.69 17.12
C ALA A 176 -21.31 16.44 18.62
N GLU A 177 -20.17 16.85 19.18
CA GLU A 177 -19.87 16.75 20.61
C GLU A 177 -20.89 17.53 21.45
N THR A 178 -21.24 18.75 21.03
CA THR A 178 -22.24 19.58 21.72
C THR A 178 -23.64 18.93 21.69
N ARG A 179 -24.04 18.29 20.59
CA ARG A 179 -25.32 17.57 20.50
C ARG A 179 -25.37 16.35 21.42
N ILE A 180 -24.28 15.60 21.55
CA ILE A 180 -24.20 14.45 22.45
C ILE A 180 -24.40 14.90 23.90
N ILE A 181 -23.79 16.02 24.31
CA ILE A 181 -23.93 16.60 25.66
C ILE A 181 -25.37 17.10 25.89
N HIS A 182 -25.98 17.78 24.91
CA HIS A 182 -27.35 18.27 25.06
C HIS A 182 -28.39 17.13 25.12
N HIS A 183 -28.19 16.08 24.31
CA HIS A 183 -29.04 14.89 24.36
C HIS A 183 -28.86 14.19 25.72
N SER A 184 -27.62 14.06 26.24
CA SER A 184 -27.33 13.47 27.56
C SER A 184 -27.89 14.20 28.77
N GLY A 185 -27.94 15.53 28.73
CA GLY A 185 -28.55 16.33 29.80
C GLY A 185 -30.07 16.17 29.92
N LEU A 186 -30.79 15.90 28.81
CA LEU A 186 -32.26 15.80 28.81
C LEU A 186 -32.77 14.53 29.50
N TYR A 187 -32.04 13.42 29.46
CA TYR A 187 -32.46 12.20 30.17
C TYR A 187 -32.19 12.27 31.68
N ALA A 188 -31.18 13.03 32.13
CA ALA A 188 -30.91 13.22 33.55
C ALA A 188 -31.94 14.15 34.24
N ALA A 189 -32.49 15.11 33.50
CA ALA A 189 -33.51 16.02 34.01
C ALA A 189 -34.91 15.38 34.16
N ASN A 190 -35.18 14.28 33.43
CA ASN A 190 -36.49 13.61 33.45
C ASN A 190 -36.57 12.41 34.42
N SER A 191 -35.48 12.08 35.14
CA SER A 191 -35.43 10.98 36.11
C SER A 191 -35.66 11.40 37.56
N SER A 192 -36.19 12.60 37.82
CA SER A 192 -36.65 12.97 39.17
C SER A 192 -37.91 12.16 39.53
N PRO A 193 -37.93 11.37 40.62
CA PRO A 193 -39.12 10.65 41.02
C PRO A 193 -40.16 11.64 41.53
N SER A 194 -41.32 11.69 40.86
CA SER A 194 -42.52 12.35 41.37
C SER A 194 -42.85 11.74 42.73
N ALA A 195 -42.74 12.54 43.79
CA ALA A 195 -43.12 12.14 45.14
C ALA A 195 -44.63 11.81 45.16
N PRO A 196 -45.05 10.71 45.82
CA PRO A 196 -46.46 10.35 45.87
C PRO A 196 -47.22 11.35 46.76
N PRO A 197 -48.50 11.64 46.44
CA PRO A 197 -49.30 12.56 47.23
C PRO A 197 -49.60 11.93 48.60
N SER A 198 -49.30 12.69 49.66
CA SER A 198 -49.61 12.35 51.04
C SER A 198 -51.14 12.30 51.22
N SER A 199 -51.67 11.10 51.43
CA SER A 199 -53.08 10.91 51.80
C SER A 199 -53.32 11.47 53.19
N VAL A 200 -54.06 12.56 53.26
CA VAL A 200 -54.52 13.20 54.50
C VAL A 200 -55.65 12.37 55.11
N ALA A 201 -55.60 12.21 56.42
CA ALA A 201 -56.53 11.45 57.26
C ALA A 201 -57.99 11.90 57.15
N SER A 202 -58.93 10.98 57.39
CA SER A 202 -60.23 11.24 58.03
C SER A 202 -60.92 9.91 58.39
N GLY A 203 -61.41 9.80 59.62
CA GLY A 203 -62.42 8.81 60.04
C GLY A 203 -61.99 7.92 61.19
#